data_AF-A0A412GSJ0-F1
#
_entry.id   AF-A0A412GSJ0-F1
#
_cell.length_a   1.000
_cell.length_b   1.000
_cell.length_c   1.000
_cell.angle_alpha   90.00
_cell.angle_beta   90.00
_cell.angle_gamma   90.00
#
_symmetry.space_group_name_H-M   'P 1'
#
loop_
_entity.id
_entity.type
_entity.pdbx_description
1 polymer ?
#
loop_
_entity_poly.entity_id
_entity_poly.type
_entity_poly.pdbx_seq_one_letter_code
_entity_poly.pdbx_strand_id
1 'polypeptide(L)' 'PVTVQRKNSLFFGSVKGIQNSAIYNTFIETCKQAGVSFRDYFCKLLRELKKGRTDYENLLPMTICK' A
#
# COMPACT_ATOMS: atom_id res chain seq x y z
N PRO A 1 -18.39 -14.61 5.61
CA PRO A 1 -17.01 -14.92 5.18
C PRO A 1 -16.66 -14.11 3.92
N VAL A 2 -15.67 -13.20 3.92
CA VAL A 2 -15.19 -12.52 2.70
C VAL A 2 -13.82 -13.05 2.29
N THR A 3 -13.67 -13.39 1.01
CA THR A 3 -12.44 -13.88 0.42
C THR A 3 -11.76 -12.79 -0.41
N VAL A 4 -10.44 -12.71 -0.31
CA VAL A 4 -9.60 -11.74 -1.00
C VAL A 4 -8.49 -12.52 -1.72
N GLN A 5 -7.99 -11.98 -2.84
CA GLN A 5 -6.98 -12.58 -3.72
C GLN A 5 -7.48 -13.75 -4.58
N ARG A 6 -6.67 -14.12 -5.58
CA ARG A 6 -7.01 -15.16 -6.56
C ARG A 6 -7.19 -16.51 -5.87
N LYS A 7 -8.22 -17.27 -6.27
CA LYS A 7 -8.58 -18.59 -5.70
C LYS A 7 -8.95 -18.57 -4.21
N ASN A 8 -9.43 -17.44 -3.68
CA ASN A 8 -9.85 -17.35 -2.27
C ASN A 8 -8.74 -17.73 -1.28
N SER A 9 -7.47 -17.48 -1.61
CA SER A 9 -6.33 -17.86 -0.77
C SER A 9 -6.30 -17.12 0.57
N LEU A 10 -6.99 -15.98 0.67
CA LEU A 10 -7.07 -15.19 1.89
C LEU A 10 -8.52 -15.03 2.33
N PHE A 11 -8.78 -15.37 3.58
CA PHE A 11 -10.12 -15.37 4.17
C PHE A 11 -10.17 -14.50 5.41
N PHE A 12 -11.21 -13.65 5.54
CA PHE A 12 -11.43 -12.82 6.71
C PHE A 12 -12.78 -13.07 7.37
N GLY A 13 -12.75 -13.37 8.67
CA GLY A 13 -13.93 -13.48 9.53
C GLY A 13 -14.36 -12.15 10.17
N SER A 14 -13.59 -11.07 9.99
CA SER A 14 -13.85 -9.76 10.60
C SER A 14 -13.84 -8.64 9.56
N VAL A 15 -14.80 -7.72 9.66
CA VAL A 15 -14.93 -6.52 8.81
C VAL A 15 -13.67 -5.66 8.87
N LYS A 16 -13.07 -5.50 10.05
CA LYS A 16 -11.83 -4.73 10.22
C LYS A 16 -10.64 -5.40 9.52
N GLY A 17 -10.59 -6.74 9.53
CA GLY A 17 -9.57 -7.51 8.80
C GLY A 17 -9.70 -7.34 7.28
N ILE A 18 -10.94 -7.34 6.77
CA ILE A 18 -11.24 -7.10 5.35
C ILE A 18 -10.75 -5.72 4.93
N GLN A 19 -11.09 -4.68 5.70
CA GLN A 19 -10.72 -3.30 5.38
C GLN A 19 -9.19 -3.12 5.35
N ASN A 20 -8.49 -3.61 6.38
CA ASN A 20 -7.03 -3.53 6.42
C ASN A 20 -6.40 -4.26 5.23
N SER A 21 -6.90 -5.46 4.90
CA SER A 21 -6.40 -6.23 3.77
C SER A 21 -6.64 -5.52 2.44
N ALA A 22 -7.81 -4.93 2.24
CA ALA A 22 -8.11 -4.16 1.04
C ALA A 22 -7.14 -3.00 0.87
N ILE A 23 -6.89 -2.22 1.94
CA ILE A 23 -5.94 -1.10 1.92
C ILE A 23 -4.55 -1.59 1.51
N TYR A 24 -4.02 -2.62 2.16
CA TYR A 24 -2.67 -3.12 1.85
C TYR A 24 -2.57 -3.70 0.43
N ASN A 25 -3.55 -4.48 -0.03
CA ASN A 25 -3.54 -5.04 -1.38
C ASN A 25 -3.60 -3.94 -2.45
N THR A 26 -4.49 -2.95 -2.29
CA THR A 26 -4.56 -1.80 -3.18
C THR A 26 -3.23 -1.06 -3.22
N PHE A 27 -2.66 -0.78 -2.06
CA PHE A 27 -1.40 -0.04 -1.94
C PHE A 27 -0.21 -0.77 -2.59
N ILE A 28 -0.13 -2.10 -2.44
CA ILE A 28 0.86 -2.93 -3.12
C ILE A 28 0.66 -2.92 -4.64
N GLU A 29 -0.58 -3.06 -5.12
CA GLU A 29 -0.87 -3.03 -6.56
C GLU A 29 -0.58 -1.66 -7.19
N THR A 30 -0.84 -0.56 -6.49
CA THR A 30 -0.45 0.78 -6.95
C THR A 30 1.07 0.89 -7.14
N CYS A 31 1.86 0.32 -6.22
CA CYS A 31 3.32 0.30 -6.37
C CYS A 31 3.76 -0.52 -7.59
N LYS A 32 3.14 -1.68 -7.81
CA LYS A 32 3.42 -2.52 -9.00
C LYS A 32 3.06 -1.81 -10.30
N GLN A 33 1.89 -1.16 -10.36
CA GLN A 33 1.44 -0.39 -11.53
C GLN A 33 2.38 0.78 -11.84
N ALA A 34 2.92 1.43 -10.81
CA ALA A 34 3.94 2.48 -10.95
C ALA A 34 5.34 1.93 -11.29
N GLY A 35 5.53 0.61 -11.33
CA GLY A 35 6.83 -0.02 -11.62
C GLY A 35 7.85 0.11 -10.48
N VAL A 36 7.41 0.38 -9.25
CA VAL A 36 8.29 0.59 -8.10
C VAL A 36 8.18 -0.55 -7.08
N SER A 37 9.30 -0.85 -6.44
CA SER A 37 9.35 -1.77 -5.31
C SER A 37 8.53 -1.21 -4.13
N PHE A 38 7.50 -1.93 -3.72
CA PHE A 38 6.67 -1.59 -2.57
C PHE A 38 7.51 -1.31 -1.31
N ARG A 39 8.50 -2.17 -1.04
CA ARG A 39 9.37 -2.05 0.14
C ARG A 39 10.16 -0.76 0.13
N ASP A 40 10.75 -0.41 -1.00
CA ASP A 40 11.64 0.74 -1.11
C ASP A 40 10.84 2.05 -1.05
N TYR A 41 9.68 2.07 -1.71
CA TYR A 41 8.71 3.15 -1.60
C TYR A 41 8.22 3.33 -0.16
N PHE A 42 7.80 2.25 0.50
CA PHE A 42 7.27 2.32 1.87
C PHE A 42 8.34 2.82 2.86
N CYS A 43 9.57 2.35 2.73
CA CYS A 43 10.68 2.85 3.54
C CYS A 43 10.96 4.34 3.30
N LYS A 44 10.96 4.82 2.05
CA LYS A 44 11.12 6.23 1.72
C LYS A 44 9.98 7.07 2.28
N LEU A 45 8.74 6.63 2.08
CA LEU A 45 7.53 7.30 2.58
C LEU A 45 7.61 7.49 4.09
N LEU A 46 7.93 6.45 4.85
CA LEU A 46 8.06 6.55 6.31
C LEU A 46 9.18 7.51 6.74
N ARG A 47 10.29 7.57 6.00
CA ARG A 47 11.38 8.53 6.27
C ARG A 47 10.94 9.97 6.04
N GLU A 48 10.22 10.25 4.96
CA GLU A 48 9.70 11.60 4.68
C GLU A 48 8.60 12.00 5.68
N LEU A 49 7.70 11.08 6.03
CA LEU A 49 6.71 11.31 7.09
C LEU A 49 7.38 11.60 8.44
N LYS A 50 8.48 10.90 8.77
CA LYS A 50 9.27 11.18 9.98
C LYS A 50 9.90 12.59 9.97
N LYS A 51 10.20 13.14 8.80
CA LYS A 51 10.66 14.54 8.66
C LYS A 51 9.53 15.56 8.80
N GLY A 52 8.28 15.12 8.96
CA GLY A 52 7.11 15.98 9.06
C GLY A 52 6.55 16.43 7.71
N ARG A 53 6.97 15.83 6.58
CA ARG A 53 6.31 16.11 5.30
C ARG A 53 4.89 15.58 5.31
N THR A 54 3.96 16.43 4.85
CA THR A 54 2.53 16.13 4.73
C THR A 54 2.00 16.38 3.32
N ASP A 55 2.90 16.65 2.36
CA ASP A 55 2.56 16.88 0.95
C ASP A 55 2.36 15.56 0.20
N TYR A 56 1.25 14.89 0.50
CA TYR A 56 0.95 13.54 0.03
C TYR A 56 1.01 13.37 -1.50
N GLU A 57 0.61 14.37 -2.27
CA GLU A 57 0.70 14.36 -3.74
C GLU A 57 2.14 14.19 -4.24
N ASN A 58 3.12 14.74 -3.51
CA ASN A 58 4.55 14.59 -3.81
C ASN A 58 5.15 13.31 -3.21
N LEU A 59 4.43 12.66 -2.30
CA LEU A 59 4.83 11.40 -1.68
C LEU A 59 4.30 10.18 -2.42
N LEU A 60 3.64 10.34 -3.57
CA LEU A 60 3.14 9.24 -4.39
C LEU A 60 4.28 8.34 -4.91
N PRO A 61 4.00 7.06 -5.21
CA PRO A 61 5.00 6.13 -5.72
C PRO A 61 5.73 6.65 -6.99
N MET A 62 5.00 7.37 -7.84
CA MET A 62 5.51 7.92 -9.11
C MET A 62 6.38 9.18 -8.94
N THR A 63 6.31 9.85 -7.79
CA THR A 63 7.00 11.12 -7.54
C THR A 63 8.23 10.94 -6.65
N ILE A 64 8.13 10.13 -5.59
CA ILE A 64 9.21 9.96 -4.59
C ILE A 64 10.28 8.91 -4.99
N CYS A 65 9.94 8.02 -5.92
CA CYS A 65 10.82 6.95 -6.40
C CYS A 65 11.46 7.24 -7.77
N LYS A 66 11.33 8.47 -8.28
CA LYS A 66 12.18 8.95 -9.39
C LYS A 66 13.65 9.04 -8.98
#